data_AF-I3RG65-F1
#
_entry.id   AF-I3RG65-F1
#
_cell.length_a   1.000
_cell.length_b   1.000
_cell.length_c   1.000
_cell.angle_alpha   90.00
_cell.angle_beta   90.00
_cell.angle_gamma   90.00
#
_symmetry.space_group_name_H-M   'P 1'
#
loop_
_entity.id
_entity.type
_entity.pdbx_description
1 polymer ?
#
loop_
_entity_poly.entity_id
_entity_poly.type
_entity_poly.pdbx_seq_one_letter_code
_entity_poly.pdbx_strand_id
1 'polypeptide(L)'
;MEVNAEVRASYDLRHHLWEDLGITLGKEIRKNLPEMFSRFGTVIMPMDDALVLVAVDISGRPYLNLDLDIVEGEEGFEVSLLREFLWGLARSLRATIHVKKLAGINAHHIIEATFKGLGRALSQAIREKSRVESTKGVL
;
A
#
# COMPACT_ATOMS: atom_id res chain seq x y z
N MET A 1 6.56 3.53 -16.61
CA MET A 1 7.50 4.38 -15.85
C MET A 1 8.21 3.48 -14.87
N GLU A 2 9.53 3.43 -14.98
CA GLU A 2 10.40 2.87 -13.97
C GLU A 2 10.50 3.93 -12.85
N VAL A 3 10.23 3.52 -11.60
CA VAL A 3 10.33 4.42 -10.44
C VAL A 3 11.54 3.98 -9.66
N ASN A 4 12.57 4.82 -9.63
CA ASN A 4 13.73 4.62 -8.79
C ASN A 4 13.47 5.24 -7.42
N ALA A 5 13.84 4.53 -6.36
CA ALA A 5 13.73 5.02 -4.99
C ALA A 5 15.04 4.76 -4.25
N GLU A 6 15.54 5.78 -3.56
CA GLU A 6 16.60 5.63 -2.57
C GLU A 6 15.99 5.90 -1.19
N VAL A 7 16.11 4.93 -0.29
CA VAL A 7 15.56 5.01 1.06
C VAL A 7 16.69 4.79 2.05
N ARG A 8 16.85 5.72 2.98
CA ARG A 8 17.80 5.62 4.10
C ARG A 8 17.04 5.87 5.40
N ALA A 9 17.24 5.01 6.39
CA ALA A 9 16.60 5.13 7.69
C ALA A 9 17.55 4.69 8.80
N SER A 10 17.51 5.42 9.90
CA SER A 10 18.03 5.01 11.21
C SER A 10 16.85 4.95 12.16
N TYR A 11 16.78 3.93 13.00
CA TYR A 11 15.61 3.66 13.81
C TYR A 11 16.00 3.09 15.18
N ASP A 12 15.12 3.25 16.14
CA ASP A 12 15.20 2.69 17.49
C ASP A 12 14.52 1.31 17.59
N LEU A 13 13.32 1.17 17.01
CA LEU A 13 12.52 -0.06 16.98
C LEU A 13 11.90 -0.29 15.60
N ARG A 14 11.66 -1.57 15.26
CA ARG A 14 11.09 -1.98 13.97
C ARG A 14 9.68 -1.41 13.75
N HIS A 15 8.88 -1.25 14.81
CA HIS A 15 7.56 -0.63 14.70
C HIS A 15 7.65 0.80 14.15
N HIS A 16 8.47 1.64 14.78
CA HIS A 16 8.66 3.03 14.34
C HIS A 16 9.24 3.07 12.92
N LEU A 17 10.22 2.21 12.60
CA LEU A 17 10.76 2.11 11.25
C LEU A 17 9.66 1.86 10.20
N TRP A 18 8.79 0.87 10.43
CA TRP A 18 7.77 0.48 9.45
C TRP A 18 6.68 1.56 9.31
N GLU A 19 6.21 2.12 10.43
CA GLU A 19 5.25 3.22 10.41
C GLU A 19 5.82 4.45 9.70
N ASP A 20 7.01 4.91 10.11
CA ASP A 20 7.63 6.13 9.60
C ASP A 20 8.07 6.01 8.15
N LEU A 21 8.48 4.82 7.72
CA LEU A 21 8.73 4.53 6.31
C LEU A 21 7.44 4.65 5.50
N GLY A 22 6.33 4.07 5.99
CA GLY A 22 5.01 4.21 5.39
C GLY A 22 4.59 5.69 5.27
N ILE A 23 4.75 6.45 6.36
CA ILE A 23 4.48 7.89 6.39
C ILE A 23 5.30 8.63 5.34
N THR A 24 6.63 8.42 5.35
CA THR A 24 7.57 9.13 4.47
C THR A 24 7.29 8.82 3.01
N LEU A 25 7.08 7.55 2.67
CA LEU A 25 6.76 7.14 1.32
C LEU A 25 5.43 7.74 0.85
N GLY A 26 4.39 7.72 1.68
CA GLY A 26 3.10 8.31 1.30
C GLY A 26 3.16 9.82 1.11
N LYS A 27 3.98 10.55 1.91
CA LYS A 27 4.24 11.98 1.69
C LYS A 27 4.91 12.21 0.34
N GLU A 28 5.94 11.43 0.01
CA GLU A 28 6.69 11.61 -1.23
C GLU A 28 5.84 11.25 -2.46
N ILE A 29 5.06 10.16 -2.40
CA ILE A 29 4.11 9.83 -3.48
C ILE A 29 3.09 10.96 -3.64
N ARG A 30 2.49 11.44 -2.53
CA ARG A 30 1.48 12.51 -2.58
C ARG A 30 2.02 13.79 -3.23
N LYS A 31 3.25 14.15 -2.90
CA LYS A 31 3.94 15.34 -3.43
C LYS A 31 4.19 15.23 -4.94
N ASN A 32 4.41 14.02 -5.45
CA ASN A 32 4.70 13.76 -6.86
C ASN A 32 3.46 13.33 -7.68
N LEU A 33 2.25 13.38 -7.11
CA LEU A 33 1.04 13.11 -7.88
C LEU A 33 0.84 14.19 -8.96
N PRO A 34 0.45 13.80 -10.19
CA PRO A 34 -0.04 14.76 -11.17
C PRO A 34 -1.25 15.53 -10.62
N GLU A 35 -1.56 16.69 -11.20
CA GLU A 35 -2.76 17.47 -10.84
C GLU A 35 -4.04 16.64 -11.02
N MET A 36 -4.08 15.83 -12.08
CA MET A 36 -5.18 14.92 -12.39
C MET A 36 -4.63 13.50 -12.57
N PHE A 37 -5.12 12.56 -11.76
CA PHE A 37 -4.64 11.17 -11.73
C PHE A 37 -5.80 10.18 -11.69
N SER A 38 -5.51 8.93 -12.02
CA SER A 38 -6.51 7.86 -12.19
C SER A 38 -7.24 7.46 -10.91
N ARG A 39 -6.67 7.82 -9.75
CA ARG A 39 -7.20 7.70 -8.39
C ARG A 39 -7.32 6.28 -7.85
N PHE A 40 -7.80 5.36 -8.67
CA PHE A 40 -8.08 3.99 -8.30
C PHE A 40 -7.05 3.02 -8.88
N GLY A 41 -6.72 1.99 -8.09
CA GLY A 41 -5.94 0.85 -8.54
C GLY A 41 -6.39 -0.41 -7.82
N THR A 42 -6.42 -1.54 -8.52
CA THR A 42 -6.81 -2.82 -7.92
C THR A 42 -6.05 -3.95 -8.59
N VAL A 43 -5.52 -4.84 -7.76
CA VAL A 43 -4.68 -5.96 -8.17
C VAL A 43 -5.02 -7.18 -7.33
N ILE A 44 -5.11 -8.35 -7.97
CA ILE A 44 -5.05 -9.63 -7.30
C ILE A 44 -3.66 -10.20 -7.58
N MET A 45 -2.88 -10.43 -6.53
CA MET A 45 -1.47 -10.80 -6.61
C MET A 45 -1.27 -12.22 -6.08
N PRO A 46 -0.87 -13.18 -6.93
CA PRO A 46 -0.45 -14.50 -6.48
C PRO A 46 1.02 -14.52 -6.02
N MET A 47 1.32 -15.42 -5.10
CA MET A 47 2.68 -15.89 -4.80
C MET A 47 2.57 -17.28 -4.15
N ASP A 48 2.90 -18.32 -4.90
CA ASP A 48 2.76 -19.72 -4.48
C ASP A 48 1.38 -20.03 -3.88
N ASP A 49 1.29 -20.37 -2.59
CA ASP A 49 0.01 -20.62 -1.90
C ASP A 49 -0.82 -19.35 -1.69
N ALA A 50 -0.19 -18.17 -1.68
CA ALA A 50 -0.84 -16.91 -1.40
C ALA A 50 -1.55 -16.32 -2.62
N LEU A 51 -2.74 -15.78 -2.37
CA LEU A 51 -3.47 -14.94 -3.31
C LEU A 51 -4.06 -13.76 -2.55
N VAL A 52 -3.61 -12.54 -2.85
CA VAL A 52 -3.98 -11.33 -2.11
C VAL A 52 -4.60 -10.29 -3.03
N LEU A 53 -5.79 -9.80 -2.67
CA LEU A 53 -6.40 -8.62 -3.27
C LEU A 53 -5.86 -7.36 -2.60
N VAL A 54 -5.37 -6.41 -3.39
CA VAL A 54 -4.99 -5.07 -2.94
C VAL A 54 -5.77 -4.04 -3.76
N ALA A 55 -6.48 -3.14 -3.07
CA ALA A 55 -7.22 -2.05 -3.69
C ALA A 55 -6.86 -0.70 -3.04
N VAL A 56 -6.65 0.32 -3.87
CA VAL A 56 -6.26 1.67 -3.46
C VAL A 56 -7.20 2.68 -4.09
N ASP A 57 -7.69 3.61 -3.28
CA ASP A 57 -8.37 4.85 -3.68
C ASP A 57 -7.62 6.03 -3.03
N ILE A 58 -6.91 6.84 -3.82
CA ILE A 58 -6.28 8.08 -3.34
C ILE A 58 -7.37 9.15 -3.17
N SER A 59 -8.12 8.99 -2.09
CA SER A 59 -9.47 9.50 -1.93
C SER A 59 -9.57 10.82 -1.17
N GLY A 60 -8.46 11.28 -0.59
CA GLY A 60 -8.44 12.33 0.42
C GLY A 60 -8.87 11.86 1.82
N ARG A 61 -9.30 10.60 1.96
CA ARG A 61 -9.84 9.99 3.20
C ARG A 61 -8.94 8.83 3.65
N PRO A 62 -8.07 9.07 4.65
CA PRO A 62 -7.24 8.03 5.24
C PRO A 62 -8.07 6.87 5.78
N TYR A 63 -7.81 5.66 5.30
CA TYR A 63 -8.41 4.44 5.83
C TYR A 63 -7.58 3.23 5.42
N LEU A 64 -7.50 2.25 6.33
CA LEU A 64 -6.95 0.93 6.05
C LEU A 64 -7.91 -0.14 6.53
N ASN A 65 -8.16 -1.13 5.68
CA ASN A 65 -8.67 -2.43 6.10
C ASN A 65 -7.66 -3.51 5.70
N LEU A 66 -7.20 -4.27 6.69
CA LEU A 66 -6.22 -5.34 6.55
C LEU A 66 -6.86 -6.63 7.05
N ASP A 67 -7.31 -7.45 6.10
CA ASP A 67 -7.91 -8.75 6.34
C ASP A 67 -6.95 -9.85 5.88
N LEU A 68 -5.99 -10.13 6.76
CA LEU A 68 -4.98 -11.16 6.58
C LEU A 68 -5.06 -12.12 7.75
N ASP A 69 -5.15 -13.40 7.43
CA ASP A 69 -5.01 -14.49 8.38
C ASP A 69 -3.71 -15.23 8.04
N ILE A 70 -2.85 -15.47 9.03
CA ILE A 70 -1.55 -16.12 8.84
C ILE A 70 -1.56 -17.41 9.64
N VAL A 71 -1.34 -18.53 8.96
CA VAL A 71 -1.33 -19.86 9.58
C VAL A 71 0.10 -20.27 9.91
N GLU A 72 1.03 -20.05 8.98
CA GLU A 72 2.45 -20.35 9.13
C GLU A 72 3.23 -19.04 9.29
N GLY A 73 3.65 -18.75 10.52
CA GLY A 73 4.47 -17.57 10.83
C GLY A 73 5.92 -17.72 10.35
N GLU A 74 6.56 -16.59 10.05
CA GLU A 74 7.99 -16.51 9.72
C GLU A 74 8.62 -15.34 10.50
N GLU A 75 9.81 -15.54 11.07
CA GLU A 75 10.50 -14.51 11.83
C GLU A 75 10.80 -13.29 10.93
N GLY A 76 10.44 -12.09 11.39
CA GLY A 76 10.60 -10.87 10.61
C GLY A 76 9.38 -10.48 9.74
N PHE A 77 8.39 -11.37 9.60
CA PHE A 77 7.17 -11.16 8.81
C PHE A 77 5.93 -11.01 9.71
N GLU A 78 5.89 -9.94 10.51
CA GLU A 78 4.77 -9.69 11.41
C GLU A 78 3.65 -8.85 10.77
N VAL A 79 2.40 -9.33 10.88
CA VAL A 79 1.20 -8.60 10.44
C VAL A 79 1.09 -7.23 11.11
N SER A 80 1.58 -7.10 12.35
CA SER A 80 1.61 -5.82 13.07
C SER A 80 2.46 -4.77 12.34
N LEU A 81 3.67 -5.14 11.88
CA LEU A 81 4.54 -4.21 11.17
C LEU A 81 3.97 -3.82 9.81
N LEU A 82 3.44 -4.80 9.06
CA LEU A 82 2.75 -4.53 7.79
C LEU A 82 1.56 -3.56 8.00
N ARG A 83 0.78 -3.78 9.06
CA ARG A 83 -0.35 -2.90 9.40
C ARG A 83 0.09 -1.47 9.62
N GLU A 84 1.14 -1.24 10.41
CA GLU A 84 1.60 0.12 10.71
C GLU A 84 2.23 0.80 9.50
N PHE A 85 2.97 0.07 8.66
CA PHE A 85 3.43 0.59 7.37
C PHE A 85 2.26 1.04 6.49
N LEU A 86 1.24 0.19 6.33
CA LEU A 86 0.07 0.49 5.50
C LEU A 86 -0.77 1.63 6.08
N TRP A 87 -0.88 1.74 7.41
CA TRP A 87 -1.55 2.85 8.06
C TRP A 87 -0.77 4.15 7.85
N GLY A 88 0.54 4.14 8.07
CA GLY A 88 1.42 5.28 7.81
C GLY A 88 1.26 5.79 6.38
N LEU A 89 1.28 4.87 5.41
CA LEU A 89 1.06 5.16 3.99
C LEU A 89 -0.33 5.74 3.72
N ALA A 90 -1.40 5.09 4.21
CA ALA A 90 -2.78 5.53 4.00
C ALA A 90 -3.02 6.94 4.58
N ARG A 91 -2.46 7.23 5.76
CA ARG A 91 -2.54 8.53 6.45
C ARG A 91 -1.87 9.62 5.64
N SER A 92 -0.60 9.43 5.25
CA SER A 92 0.17 10.49 4.59
C SER A 92 -0.15 10.67 3.11
N LEU A 93 -0.46 9.59 2.39
CA LEU A 93 -0.96 9.66 1.00
C LEU A 93 -2.40 10.20 0.94
N ARG A 94 -3.11 10.14 2.07
CA ARG A 94 -4.56 10.38 2.20
C ARG A 94 -5.36 9.46 1.29
N ALA A 95 -5.13 8.17 1.46
CA ALA A 95 -5.74 7.11 0.67
C ALA A 95 -6.56 6.16 1.53
N THR A 96 -7.52 5.52 0.88
CA THR A 96 -8.23 4.36 1.36
C THR A 96 -7.55 3.12 0.76
N ILE A 97 -7.06 2.23 1.62
CA ILE A 97 -6.33 1.02 1.22
C ILE A 97 -7.05 -0.20 1.78
N HIS A 98 -7.30 -1.19 0.92
CA HIS A 98 -7.80 -2.49 1.31
C HIS A 98 -6.79 -3.56 0.92
N VAL A 99 -6.53 -4.48 1.83
CA VAL A 99 -5.77 -5.69 1.60
C VAL A 99 -6.59 -6.85 2.13
N LYS A 100 -6.83 -7.86 1.29
CA LYS A 100 -7.62 -9.04 1.65
C LYS A 100 -6.95 -10.31 1.13
N LYS A 101 -6.66 -11.24 2.03
CA LYS A 101 -6.24 -12.60 1.66
C LYS A 101 -7.42 -13.34 1.04
N LEU A 102 -7.21 -13.93 -0.13
CA LEU A 102 -8.15 -14.84 -0.80
C LEU A 102 -7.73 -16.30 -0.62
N ALA A 103 -6.42 -16.57 -0.61
CA ALA A 103 -5.82 -17.86 -0.34
C ALA A 103 -4.42 -17.69 0.28
N GLY A 104 -3.88 -18.76 0.88
CA GLY A 104 -2.52 -18.81 1.42
C GLY A 104 -2.46 -19.08 2.92
N ILE A 105 -1.31 -19.60 3.33
CA ILE A 105 -0.97 -19.98 4.71
C ILE A 105 0.34 -19.34 5.17
N ASN A 106 1.30 -19.14 4.27
CA ASN A 106 2.65 -18.69 4.60
C ASN A 106 2.77 -17.16 4.76
N ALA A 107 3.35 -16.72 5.89
CA ALA A 107 3.52 -15.30 6.22
C ALA A 107 4.30 -14.52 5.16
N HIS A 108 5.45 -15.04 4.73
CA HIS A 108 6.30 -14.40 3.73
C HIS A 108 5.54 -14.20 2.43
N HIS A 109 4.92 -15.25 1.90
CA HIS A 109 4.21 -15.21 0.62
C HIS A 109 3.04 -14.21 0.66
N ILE A 110 2.25 -14.21 1.74
CA ILE A 110 1.11 -13.30 1.90
C ILE A 110 1.57 -11.84 2.01
N ILE A 111 2.60 -11.56 2.82
CA ILE A 111 3.10 -10.20 3.02
C ILE A 111 3.80 -9.69 1.76
N GLU A 112 4.62 -10.49 1.08
CA GLU A 112 5.26 -10.08 -0.17
C GLU A 112 4.25 -9.89 -1.29
N ALA A 113 3.25 -10.76 -1.43
CA ALA A 113 2.14 -10.57 -2.37
C ALA A 113 1.39 -9.26 -2.08
N THR A 114 1.24 -8.88 -0.81
CA THR A 114 0.67 -7.59 -0.42
C THR A 114 1.53 -6.43 -0.92
N PHE A 115 2.85 -6.42 -0.71
CA PHE A 115 3.74 -5.36 -1.19
C PHE A 115 3.80 -5.27 -2.72
N LYS A 116 3.90 -6.42 -3.42
CA LYS A 116 3.83 -6.50 -4.88
C LYS A 116 2.49 -5.94 -5.40
N GLY A 117 1.39 -6.36 -4.78
CA GLY A 117 0.04 -5.89 -5.09
C GLY A 117 -0.11 -4.37 -4.89
N LEU A 118 0.42 -3.86 -3.78
CA LEU A 118 0.40 -2.43 -3.45
C LEU A 118 1.17 -1.59 -4.47
N GLY A 119 2.39 -1.99 -4.83
CA GLY A 119 3.18 -1.27 -5.84
C GLY A 119 2.47 -1.23 -7.20
N ARG A 120 1.87 -2.35 -7.61
CA ARG A 120 1.10 -2.43 -8.86
C ARG A 120 -0.20 -1.61 -8.80
N ALA A 121 -0.96 -1.68 -7.71
CA ALA A 121 -2.18 -0.90 -7.52
C ALA A 121 -1.89 0.61 -7.50
N LEU A 122 -0.84 1.04 -6.78
CA LEU A 122 -0.38 2.42 -6.82
C LEU A 122 0.02 2.85 -8.22
N SER A 123 0.77 2.01 -8.97
CA SER A 123 1.16 2.32 -10.36
C SER A 123 -0.03 2.52 -11.31
N GLN A 124 -1.21 2.03 -10.96
CA GLN A 124 -2.46 2.30 -11.68
C GLN A 124 -3.09 3.60 -11.16
N ALA A 125 -3.22 3.74 -9.84
CA ALA A 125 -3.88 4.87 -9.18
C ALA A 125 -3.20 6.22 -9.45
N ILE A 126 -1.88 6.25 -9.60
CA ILE A 126 -1.12 7.50 -9.78
C ILE A 126 -0.96 7.93 -11.25
N ARG A 127 -1.50 7.16 -12.22
CA ARG A 127 -1.35 7.50 -13.64
C ARG A 127 -2.07 8.80 -13.95
N GLU A 128 -1.38 9.71 -14.61
CA GLU A 128 -1.92 10.98 -15.09
C GLU A 128 -3.17 10.79 -15.96
N LYS A 129 -4.11 11.71 -15.82
CA LYS A 129 -5.37 11.77 -16.56
C LYS A 129 -5.66 13.20 -16.99
N SER A 130 -6.59 13.35 -17.95
CA SER A 130 -7.03 14.65 -18.45
C SER A 130 -8.22 15.25 -17.70
N ARG A 131 -8.72 14.58 -16.64
CA ARG A 131 -9.87 15.02 -15.85
C ARG A 131 -9.77 14.57 -14.40
N VAL A 132 -10.47 15.28 -13.52
CA VAL A 132 -10.63 14.90 -12.11
C VAL A 132 -11.54 13.67 -12.01
N GLU A 133 -11.05 12.61 -11.36
CA GLU A 133 -11.82 11.38 -11.11
C GLU A 133 -12.66 11.50 -9.82
N SER A 134 -13.59 12.47 -9.81
CA SER A 134 -14.54 12.71 -8.72
C SER A 134 -15.81 13.37 -9.24
N THR A 135 -16.98 12.80 -8.96
CA THR A 135 -18.28 13.42 -9.30
C THR A 135 -18.56 14.71 -8.53
N LYS A 136 -17.82 14.97 -7.44
CA LYS A 136 -17.90 16.21 -6.66
C LYS A 136 -17.02 17.34 -7.23
N GLY A 137 -16.23 17.06 -8.27
CA GLY A 137 -15.30 18.02 -8.88
C GLY A 137 -14.05 18.33 -8.05
N VAL A 138 -13.92 17.75 -6.85
CA VAL A 138 -12.78 17.93 -5.93
C VAL A 138 -12.34 16.60 -5.32
N LEU A 139 -11.07 16.53 -4.89
CA LEU A 139 -10.41 15.42 -4.20
C LEU A 139 -9.70 15.89 -2.93
#